data_AF-A0A8T6LJK9-F1
#
_entry.id   AF-A0A8T6LJK9-F1
#
_cell.length_a   1.000
_cell.length_b   1.000
_cell.length_c   1.000
_cell.angle_alpha   90.00
_cell.angle_beta   90.00
_cell.angle_gamma   90.00
#
_symmetry.space_group_name_H-M   'P 1'
#
loop_
_entity.id
_entity.type
_entity.pdbx_description
1 polymer ?
#
loop_
_entity_poly.entity_id
_entity_poly.type
_entity_poly.pdbx_seq_one_letter_code
_entity_poly.pdbx_strand_id
1 'polypeptide(L)'
;MDADSLLVSRAEEDSDFRERLLRNPRETIETEFGVTLAEDHEIRVHEESYTATHVVLPPRSKLSEAEREAARTGAASLEFLRRTLHDPAPPLRPSAPKERGVRSSATSGALAGAAREAIRRGLAFLESTIDENGAWHCIRFNVADPEIPRHFERPPFVSALCALALESSDEPRARAICTATKAYLIDTIEYPGFWRYYRHLPPDLDSTALCSLVIGTHPWIWLGRNVPGMLANRDEEGRFMTWVLAEDEPNVVSPFRIEADPVVNANVLACLGNHPATRDVRRWLEALVTEDRLEGSSKWYPDTVTIYHAITRAMIRAKPALDHLRPMLADRILGLRDEKGRFGNVLQTAQAVSALYNVGSLESIDAKREAERLLSSQRADGSWPELLAFGDQSLKWGVVGQIGHGSEAVTSAFCIEALERLVEVLRA
;
A
#
# COMPACT_ATOMS: atom_id res chain seq x y z
N MET A 1 15.53 3.85 -15.69
CA MET A 1 15.19 4.87 -16.70
C MET A 1 13.68 4.98 -16.65
N ASP A 2 13.14 6.19 -16.52
CA ASP A 2 11.69 6.40 -16.52
C ASP A 2 11.13 6.22 -17.95
N ALA A 3 9.82 5.98 -18.06
CA ALA A 3 9.20 5.69 -19.35
C ALA A 3 9.24 6.88 -20.31
N ASP A 4 9.23 8.11 -19.78
CA ASP A 4 9.33 9.34 -20.58
C ASP A 4 10.69 9.41 -21.30
N SER A 5 11.79 9.14 -20.58
CA SER A 5 13.14 9.09 -21.20
C SER A 5 13.26 7.96 -22.23
N LEU A 6 12.64 6.80 -21.97
CA LEU A 6 12.62 5.69 -22.93
C LEU A 6 11.86 6.05 -24.20
N LEU A 7 10.74 6.76 -24.08
CA LEU A 7 9.97 7.24 -25.23
C LEU A 7 10.76 8.22 -26.08
N VAL A 8 11.42 9.19 -25.44
CA VAL A 8 12.25 10.18 -26.14
C VAL A 8 13.42 9.49 -26.85
N SER A 9 14.15 8.63 -26.14
CA SER A 9 15.27 7.86 -26.72
C SER A 9 14.82 7.04 -27.93
N ARG A 10 13.67 6.36 -27.83
CA ARG A 10 13.14 5.56 -28.95
C ARG A 10 12.75 6.42 -30.14
N ALA A 11 12.16 7.59 -29.90
CA ALA A 11 11.81 8.56 -30.94
C ALA A 11 13.01 9.29 -31.56
N GLU A 12 14.19 9.24 -30.93
CA GLU A 12 15.44 9.71 -31.54
C GLU A 12 16.09 8.63 -32.43
N GLU A 13 15.97 7.36 -32.04
CA GLU A 13 16.56 6.22 -32.77
C GLU A 13 15.73 5.75 -33.98
N ASP A 14 14.41 5.94 -33.94
CA ASP A 14 13.47 5.39 -34.93
C ASP A 14 12.48 6.48 -35.40
N SER A 15 12.69 6.98 -36.62
CA SER A 15 11.86 8.02 -37.22
C SER A 15 10.42 7.56 -37.46
N ASP A 16 10.23 6.29 -37.82
CA ASP A 16 8.89 5.75 -38.08
C ASP A 16 8.12 5.64 -36.76
N PHE A 17 8.78 5.23 -35.68
CA PHE A 17 8.22 5.26 -34.33
C PHE A 17 7.84 6.69 -33.93
N ARG A 18 8.72 7.67 -34.16
CA ARG A 18 8.45 9.08 -33.87
C ARG A 18 7.19 9.59 -34.59
N GLU A 19 7.06 9.30 -35.88
CA GLU A 19 5.88 9.70 -36.66
C GLU A 19 4.59 9.02 -36.17
N ARG A 20 4.65 7.73 -35.80
CA ARG A 20 3.51 7.01 -35.21
C ARG A 20 3.14 7.61 -33.86
N LEU A 21 4.12 7.90 -33.01
CA LEU A 21 3.93 8.48 -31.68
C LEU A 21 3.24 9.84 -31.76
N LEU A 22 3.61 10.69 -32.72
CA LEU A 22 2.95 11.98 -32.95
C LEU A 22 1.50 11.83 -33.42
N ARG A 23 1.21 10.80 -34.23
CA ARG A 23 -0.12 10.58 -34.85
C ARG A 23 -1.11 9.87 -33.92
N ASN A 24 -0.65 8.81 -33.25
CA ASN A 24 -1.44 8.00 -32.33
C ASN A 24 -0.62 7.60 -31.10
N PRO A 25 -0.46 8.52 -30.12
CA PRO A 25 0.42 8.30 -28.98
C PRO A 25 0.09 7.04 -28.19
N ARG A 26 -1.20 6.83 -27.88
CA ARG A 26 -1.67 5.69 -27.07
C ARG A 26 -1.34 4.36 -27.73
N GLU A 27 -1.85 4.14 -28.95
CA GLU A 27 -1.64 2.87 -29.66
C GLU A 27 -0.15 2.59 -29.85
N THR A 28 0.64 3.63 -30.13
CA THR A 28 2.09 3.51 -30.31
C THR A 28 2.78 3.08 -29.02
N ILE A 29 2.45 3.72 -27.88
CA ILE A 29 3.00 3.35 -26.57
C ILE A 29 2.60 1.92 -26.19
N GLU A 30 1.32 1.59 -26.32
CA GLU A 30 0.79 0.27 -25.93
C GLU A 30 1.43 -0.85 -26.76
N THR A 31 1.60 -0.64 -28.07
CA THR A 31 2.24 -1.61 -28.97
C THR A 31 3.73 -1.76 -28.70
N GLU A 32 4.46 -0.65 -28.54
CA GLU A 32 5.92 -0.68 -28.39
C GLU A 32 6.34 -1.24 -27.03
N PHE A 33 5.65 -0.86 -25.95
CA PHE A 33 6.03 -1.20 -24.58
C PHE A 33 5.21 -2.34 -23.97
N GLY A 34 4.21 -2.87 -24.69
CA GLY A 34 3.36 -3.96 -24.21
C GLY A 34 2.54 -3.59 -22.97
N VAL A 35 2.12 -2.33 -22.87
CA VAL A 35 1.34 -1.78 -21.76
C VAL A 35 -0.09 -1.52 -22.21
N THR A 36 -1.04 -1.45 -21.28
CA THR A 36 -2.42 -1.04 -21.55
C THR A 36 -2.73 0.16 -20.68
N LEU A 37 -2.78 1.36 -21.27
CA LEU A 37 -2.93 2.61 -20.55
C LEU A 37 -4.40 2.84 -20.18
N ALA A 38 -4.67 3.53 -19.08
CA ALA A 38 -6.04 3.85 -18.66
C ALA A 38 -6.80 4.59 -19.79
N GLU A 39 -7.98 4.11 -20.21
CA GLU A 39 -8.71 4.59 -21.40
C GLU A 39 -9.26 6.02 -21.28
N ASP A 40 -9.54 6.45 -20.05
CA ASP A 40 -10.17 7.73 -19.70
C ASP A 40 -9.19 8.93 -19.70
N HIS A 41 -7.94 8.71 -20.11
CA HIS A 41 -6.89 9.73 -20.10
C HIS A 41 -6.38 10.05 -21.52
N GLU A 42 -6.46 11.32 -21.93
CA GLU A 42 -5.92 11.74 -23.23
C GLU A 42 -4.40 11.95 -23.15
N ILE A 43 -3.67 11.44 -24.15
CA ILE A 43 -2.23 11.68 -24.31
C ILE A 43 -2.03 12.44 -25.61
N ARG A 44 -1.38 13.60 -25.53
CA ARG A 44 -0.96 14.39 -26.69
C ARG A 44 0.55 14.50 -26.71
N VAL A 45 1.14 14.26 -27.88
CA VAL A 45 2.57 14.40 -28.12
C VAL A 45 2.78 15.56 -29.08
N HIS A 46 3.64 16.49 -28.68
CA HIS A 46 3.98 17.68 -29.45
C HIS A 46 5.48 17.69 -29.71
N GLU A 47 5.87 18.08 -30.92
CA GLU A 47 7.26 18.21 -31.31
C GLU A 47 7.69 19.68 -31.23
N GLU A 48 8.79 19.94 -30.53
CA GLU A 48 9.40 21.27 -30.52
C GLU A 48 10.06 21.60 -31.86
N SER A 49 10.00 22.88 -32.23
CA SER A 49 10.66 23.39 -33.44
C SER A 49 11.45 24.64 -33.11
N TYR A 50 12.39 25.04 -33.98
CA TYR A 50 13.14 26.29 -33.82
C TYR A 50 12.28 27.56 -33.86
N THR A 51 11.00 27.45 -34.22
CA THR A 51 10.08 28.58 -34.43
C THR A 51 8.82 28.53 -33.56
N ALA A 52 8.64 27.49 -32.74
CA ALA A 52 7.50 27.34 -31.84
C ALA A 52 7.99 26.88 -30.47
N THR A 53 7.32 27.31 -29.41
CA THR A 53 7.63 26.90 -28.03
C THR A 53 6.33 26.48 -27.37
N HIS A 54 6.32 25.30 -26.75
CA HIS A 54 5.14 24.79 -26.06
C HIS A 54 5.17 25.21 -24.58
N VAL A 55 4.02 25.68 -24.08
CA VAL A 55 3.83 26.00 -22.66
C VAL A 55 2.73 25.09 -22.12
N VAL A 56 3.05 24.28 -21.12
CA VAL A 56 2.10 23.37 -20.46
C VAL A 56 1.76 23.93 -19.09
N LEU A 57 0.47 24.21 -18.87
CA LEU A 57 -0.04 24.63 -17.57
C LEU A 57 -0.48 23.40 -16.76
N PRO A 58 -0.19 23.35 -15.45
CA PRO A 58 -0.76 22.31 -14.60
C PRO A 58 -2.29 22.44 -14.54
N PRO A 59 -3.03 21.35 -14.29
CA PRO A 59 -4.46 21.43 -14.04
C PRO A 59 -4.73 22.28 -12.80
N ARG A 60 -5.93 22.88 -12.74
CA ARG A 60 -6.37 23.57 -11.53
C ARG A 60 -6.38 22.60 -10.35
N SER A 61 -5.95 23.08 -9.19
CA SER A 61 -5.98 22.33 -7.94
C SER A 61 -7.38 21.74 -7.67
N LYS A 62 -7.43 20.47 -7.26
CA LYS A 62 -8.65 19.82 -6.75
C LYS A 62 -9.09 20.37 -5.39
N LEU A 63 -8.21 21.08 -4.69
CA LEU A 63 -8.51 21.83 -3.46
C LEU A 63 -8.81 23.29 -3.81
N SER A 64 -9.90 23.80 -3.23
CA SER A 64 -10.23 25.23 -3.23
C SER A 64 -9.26 26.03 -2.37
N GLU A 65 -9.17 27.34 -2.62
CA GLU A 65 -8.35 28.25 -1.82
C GLU A 65 -8.80 28.29 -0.35
N ALA A 66 -10.12 28.21 -0.11
CA ALA A 66 -10.69 28.12 1.23
C ALA A 66 -10.26 26.83 1.97
N GLU A 67 -10.27 25.67 1.29
CA GLU A 67 -9.78 24.40 1.87
C GLU A 67 -8.29 24.51 2.22
N ARG A 68 -7.48 25.12 1.36
CA ARG A 68 -6.04 25.32 1.60
C ARG A 68 -5.80 26.24 2.81
N GLU A 69 -6.54 27.35 2.92
CA GLU A 69 -6.42 28.26 4.06
C GLU A 69 -6.91 27.64 5.38
N ALA A 70 -7.99 26.87 5.33
CA ALA A 70 -8.48 26.11 6.48
C ALA A 70 -7.46 25.05 6.93
N ALA A 71 -6.73 24.43 5.99
CA ALA A 71 -5.61 23.57 6.32
C ALA A 71 -4.49 24.37 7.01
N ARG A 72 -4.04 25.51 6.46
CA ARG A 72 -2.97 26.38 7.05
C ARG A 72 -3.19 26.72 8.51
N THR A 73 -4.41 27.07 8.86
CA THR A 73 -4.77 27.51 10.21
C THR A 73 -4.98 26.34 11.18
N GLY A 74 -4.88 25.09 10.72
CA GLY A 74 -5.24 23.88 11.48
C GLY A 74 -6.75 23.72 11.70
N ALA A 75 -7.57 24.67 11.23
CA ALA A 75 -9.02 24.67 11.40
C ALA A 75 -9.66 23.44 10.76
N ALA A 76 -9.19 23.03 9.57
CA ALA A 76 -9.68 21.85 8.88
C ALA A 76 -9.39 20.55 9.67
N SER A 77 -8.21 20.45 10.29
CA SER A 77 -7.86 19.28 11.13
C SER A 77 -8.75 19.22 12.38
N LEU A 78 -8.99 20.38 13.02
CA LEU A 78 -9.87 20.46 14.20
C LEU A 78 -11.33 20.19 13.85
N GLU A 79 -11.82 20.71 12.72
CA GLU A 79 -13.18 20.43 12.25
C GLU A 79 -13.34 18.96 11.88
N PHE A 80 -12.36 18.37 11.20
CA PHE A 80 -12.35 16.93 10.89
C PHE A 80 -12.47 16.11 12.18
N LEU A 81 -11.61 16.37 13.17
CA LEU A 81 -11.69 15.70 14.48
C LEU A 81 -13.06 15.89 15.14
N ARG A 82 -13.61 17.11 15.15
CA ARG A 82 -14.94 17.40 15.71
C ARG A 82 -16.06 16.64 15.00
N ARG A 83 -16.07 16.61 13.66
CA ARG A 83 -17.08 15.88 12.89
C ARG A 83 -17.00 14.39 13.19
N THR A 84 -15.79 13.84 13.25
CA THR A 84 -15.62 12.42 13.55
C THR A 84 -16.20 12.06 14.92
N LEU A 85 -16.08 12.91 15.95
CA LEU A 85 -16.70 12.69 17.27
C LEU A 85 -18.22 12.45 17.23
N HIS A 86 -18.92 12.88 16.17
CA HIS A 86 -20.37 12.77 16.03
C HIS A 86 -20.85 11.65 15.10
N ASP A 87 -19.94 10.94 14.42
CA ASP A 87 -20.25 9.80 13.53
C ASP A 87 -19.40 8.57 13.90
N PRO A 88 -19.73 7.87 15.00
CA PRO A 88 -18.93 6.78 15.51
C PRO A 88 -19.08 5.51 14.68
N ALA A 89 -17.96 4.84 14.41
CA ALA A 89 -17.94 3.49 13.86
C ALA A 89 -18.60 2.49 14.83
N PRO A 90 -19.16 1.37 14.33
CA PRO A 90 -19.72 0.29 15.12
C PRO A 90 -18.74 -0.20 16.19
N PRO A 91 -19.24 -0.67 17.36
CA PRO A 91 -18.38 -1.20 18.41
C PRO A 91 -17.56 -2.40 17.93
N LEU A 92 -16.42 -2.63 18.59
CA LEU A 92 -15.52 -3.71 18.21
C LEU A 92 -16.26 -5.03 18.42
N ARG A 93 -16.32 -5.85 17.37
CA ARG A 93 -16.97 -7.15 17.47
C ARG A 93 -16.16 -8.04 18.43
N PRO A 94 -16.81 -8.80 19.33
CA PRO A 94 -16.10 -9.72 20.21
C PRO A 94 -15.17 -10.63 19.42
N SER A 95 -14.06 -11.03 20.03
CA SER A 95 -13.18 -12.04 19.44
C SER A 95 -14.01 -13.25 19.01
N ALA A 96 -13.70 -13.80 17.83
CA ALA A 96 -14.32 -15.05 17.41
C ALA A 96 -14.15 -16.10 18.52
N PRO A 97 -15.13 -17.01 18.73
CA PRO A 97 -15.03 -18.05 19.74
C PRO A 97 -13.67 -18.75 19.66
N LYS A 98 -12.98 -18.87 20.80
CA LYS A 98 -11.65 -19.49 20.87
C LYS A 98 -11.66 -20.84 20.16
N GLU A 99 -10.57 -21.11 19.43
CA GLU A 99 -10.21 -22.40 18.84
C GLU A 99 -10.84 -23.56 19.62
N ARG A 100 -11.83 -24.24 19.05
CA ARG A 100 -11.93 -25.67 19.37
C ARG A 100 -10.63 -26.23 18.81
N GLY A 101 -9.79 -26.79 19.68
CA GLY A 101 -8.52 -27.40 19.28
C GLY A 101 -8.78 -28.53 18.30
N VAL A 102 -8.89 -28.20 17.02
CA VAL A 102 -9.00 -29.16 15.94
C VAL A 102 -7.58 -29.34 15.47
N ARG A 103 -6.90 -30.37 16.00
CA ARG A 103 -5.89 -31.05 15.18
C ARG A 103 -6.69 -31.70 14.06
N SER A 104 -6.82 -31.03 12.92
CA SER A 104 -7.53 -31.63 11.81
C SER A 104 -6.63 -32.72 11.25
N SER A 105 -7.14 -33.93 11.14
CA SER A 105 -6.53 -34.97 10.29
C SER A 105 -6.73 -34.68 8.80
N ALA A 106 -7.13 -33.45 8.45
CA ALA A 106 -7.38 -33.03 7.08
C ALA A 106 -6.12 -33.17 6.22
N THR A 107 -6.33 -33.74 5.05
CA THR A 107 -5.29 -33.84 4.02
C THR A 107 -4.97 -32.45 3.46
N SER A 108 -3.78 -32.28 2.87
CA SER A 108 -3.40 -31.00 2.24
C SER A 108 -4.43 -30.54 1.20
N GLY A 109 -4.95 -31.48 0.39
CA GLY A 109 -6.00 -31.20 -0.58
C GLY A 109 -7.33 -30.74 0.03
N ALA A 110 -7.75 -31.32 1.17
CA ALA A 110 -8.95 -30.88 1.87
C ALA A 110 -8.79 -29.47 2.44
N LEU A 111 -7.62 -29.15 3.02
CA LEU A 111 -7.30 -27.80 3.50
C LEU A 111 -7.22 -26.79 2.35
N ALA A 112 -6.60 -27.14 1.23
CA ALA A 112 -6.57 -26.28 0.04
C ALA A 112 -7.98 -25.98 -0.49
N GLY A 113 -8.87 -26.98 -0.48
CA GLY A 113 -10.28 -26.79 -0.83
C GLY A 113 -11.01 -25.85 0.14
N ALA A 114 -10.83 -26.04 1.45
CA ALA A 114 -11.40 -25.18 2.48
C ALA A 114 -10.87 -23.74 2.41
N ALA A 115 -9.58 -23.56 2.13
CA ALA A 115 -8.94 -22.27 1.93
C ALA A 115 -9.51 -21.51 0.71
N ARG A 116 -9.73 -22.19 -0.41
CA ARG A 116 -10.40 -21.58 -1.58
C ARG A 116 -11.82 -21.11 -1.26
N GLU A 117 -12.57 -21.91 -0.51
CA GLU A 117 -13.91 -21.51 -0.10
C GLU A 117 -13.87 -20.34 0.89
N ALA A 118 -12.92 -20.32 1.82
CA ALA A 118 -12.70 -19.19 2.71
C ALA A 118 -12.31 -17.90 1.96
N ILE A 119 -11.46 -17.99 0.93
CA ILE A 119 -11.13 -16.86 0.05
C ILE A 119 -12.41 -16.29 -0.57
N ARG A 120 -13.30 -17.13 -1.14
CA ARG A 120 -14.54 -16.66 -1.76
C ARG A 120 -15.49 -15.98 -0.78
N ARG A 121 -15.63 -16.52 0.44
CA ARG A 121 -16.40 -15.87 1.51
C ARG A 121 -15.77 -14.54 1.93
N GLY A 122 -14.45 -14.48 2.05
CA GLY A 122 -13.72 -13.25 2.34
C GLY A 122 -13.94 -12.18 1.27
N LEU A 123 -13.85 -12.55 0.00
CA LEU A 123 -14.12 -11.64 -1.11
C LEU A 123 -15.59 -11.19 -1.12
N ALA A 124 -16.55 -12.07 -0.78
CA ALA A 124 -17.96 -11.69 -0.64
C ALA A 124 -18.17 -10.63 0.46
N PHE A 125 -17.51 -10.81 1.60
CA PHE A 125 -17.52 -9.83 2.69
C PHE A 125 -16.92 -8.49 2.24
N LEU A 126 -15.77 -8.51 1.56
CA LEU A 126 -15.13 -7.29 1.07
C LEU A 126 -16.02 -6.54 0.08
N GLU A 127 -16.63 -7.24 -0.89
CA GLU A 127 -17.60 -6.67 -1.83
C GLU A 127 -18.79 -6.01 -1.11
N SER A 128 -19.24 -6.56 0.03
CA SER A 128 -20.35 -5.98 0.82
C SER A 128 -19.97 -4.76 1.67
N THR A 129 -18.67 -4.45 1.81
CA THR A 129 -18.18 -3.38 2.69
C THR A 129 -17.47 -2.26 1.94
N ILE A 130 -16.97 -2.51 0.73
CA ILE A 130 -16.37 -1.50 -0.11
C ILE A 130 -17.47 -0.62 -0.70
N ASP A 131 -17.27 0.70 -0.66
CA ASP A 131 -18.24 1.65 -1.18
C ASP A 131 -18.40 1.51 -2.70
N GLU A 132 -19.54 1.98 -3.22
CA GLU A 132 -19.85 1.96 -4.66
C GLU A 132 -18.78 2.65 -5.52
N ASN A 133 -18.09 3.64 -4.97
CA ASN A 133 -17.01 4.34 -5.66
C ASN A 133 -15.67 3.59 -5.63
N GLY A 134 -15.56 2.46 -4.91
CA GLY A 134 -14.33 1.66 -4.74
C GLY A 134 -13.51 1.99 -3.49
N ALA A 135 -13.99 2.85 -2.59
CA ALA A 135 -13.27 3.20 -1.38
C ALA A 135 -13.39 2.11 -0.30
N TRP A 136 -12.27 1.75 0.31
CA TRP A 136 -12.22 0.79 1.40
C TRP A 136 -12.43 1.46 2.76
N HIS A 137 -13.14 0.77 3.65
CA HIS A 137 -13.32 1.25 5.01
C HIS A 137 -12.13 0.90 5.90
N CYS A 138 -11.67 1.90 6.63
CA CYS A 138 -10.76 1.77 7.75
C CYS A 138 -11.42 2.35 9.00
N ILE A 139 -11.06 1.85 10.18
CA ILE A 139 -11.50 2.41 11.45
C ILE A 139 -10.29 3.02 12.16
N ARG A 140 -10.40 4.29 12.51
CA ARG A 140 -9.49 4.97 13.43
C ARG A 140 -9.99 4.82 14.86
N PHE A 141 -9.10 4.47 15.78
CA PHE A 141 -9.44 4.29 17.19
C PHE A 141 -8.28 4.70 18.09
N ASN A 142 -8.58 4.98 19.36
CA ASN A 142 -7.53 5.22 20.35
C ASN A 142 -7.08 3.89 20.95
N VAL A 143 -5.76 3.65 20.96
CA VAL A 143 -5.17 2.40 21.45
C VAL A 143 -5.07 2.37 22.98
N ALA A 144 -4.96 3.54 23.62
CA ALA A 144 -4.77 3.69 25.06
C ALA A 144 -6.08 3.90 25.85
N ASP A 145 -7.12 4.44 25.22
CA ASP A 145 -8.40 4.76 25.84
C ASP A 145 -9.56 4.29 24.95
N PRO A 146 -10.16 3.11 25.25
CA PRO A 146 -11.24 2.55 24.45
C PRO A 146 -12.57 3.31 24.58
N GLU A 147 -12.69 4.23 25.54
CA GLU A 147 -13.89 5.06 25.70
C GLU A 147 -13.95 6.20 24.66
N ILE A 148 -12.81 6.52 24.04
CA ILE A 148 -12.79 7.47 22.92
C ILE A 148 -13.47 6.83 21.70
N PRO A 149 -14.47 7.48 21.11
CA PRO A 149 -15.18 6.94 19.95
C PRO A 149 -14.26 6.55 18.80
N ARG A 150 -14.66 5.48 18.11
CA ARG A 150 -13.98 4.94 16.93
C ARG A 150 -14.61 5.57 15.69
N HIS A 151 -13.88 5.67 14.57
CA HIS A 151 -14.33 6.47 13.42
C HIS A 151 -14.09 5.78 12.09
N PHE A 152 -15.08 5.82 11.19
CA PHE A 152 -14.91 5.34 9.83
C PHE A 152 -14.14 6.34 8.97
N GLU A 153 -13.21 5.81 8.20
CA GLU A 153 -12.36 6.55 7.30
C GLU A 153 -12.21 5.78 5.98
N ARG A 154 -11.91 6.54 4.93
CA ARG A 154 -11.76 6.03 3.57
C ARG A 154 -10.53 6.65 2.90
N PRO A 155 -9.32 6.46 3.45
CA PRO A 155 -8.13 7.04 2.86
C PRO A 155 -7.72 6.26 1.59
N PRO A 156 -7.26 6.92 0.51
CA PRO A 156 -6.69 6.26 -0.67
C PRO A 156 -5.59 5.25 -0.31
N PHE A 157 -4.81 5.54 0.72
CA PHE A 157 -3.81 4.64 1.27
C PHE A 157 -4.36 3.24 1.61
N VAL A 158 -5.46 3.13 2.35
CA VAL A 158 -6.01 1.83 2.76
C VAL A 158 -6.57 1.08 1.56
N SER A 159 -7.26 1.79 0.66
CA SER A 159 -7.71 1.24 -0.61
C SER A 159 -6.55 0.62 -1.41
N ALA A 160 -5.44 1.35 -1.56
CA ALA A 160 -4.28 0.87 -2.30
C ALA A 160 -3.57 -0.30 -1.58
N LEU A 161 -3.38 -0.22 -0.26
CA LEU A 161 -2.75 -1.26 0.54
C LEU A 161 -3.50 -2.60 0.41
N CYS A 162 -4.83 -2.57 0.52
CA CYS A 162 -5.66 -3.75 0.42
C CYS A 162 -5.76 -4.29 -1.01
N ALA A 163 -5.86 -3.41 -2.02
CA ALA A 163 -5.87 -3.82 -3.42
C ALA A 163 -4.59 -4.58 -3.80
N LEU A 164 -3.42 -4.12 -3.32
CA LEU A 164 -2.14 -4.81 -3.55
C LEU A 164 -2.11 -6.23 -2.95
N ALA A 165 -2.75 -6.45 -1.79
CA ALA A 165 -2.85 -7.79 -1.22
C ALA A 165 -3.73 -8.70 -2.11
N LEU A 166 -4.82 -8.16 -2.66
CA LEU A 166 -5.74 -8.90 -3.54
C LEU A 166 -5.18 -9.20 -4.93
N GLU A 167 -4.08 -8.59 -5.37
CA GLU A 167 -3.42 -8.92 -6.64
C GLU A 167 -2.94 -10.38 -6.71
N SER A 168 -2.83 -11.04 -5.56
CA SER A 168 -2.51 -12.47 -5.46
C SER A 168 -3.65 -13.40 -5.86
N SER A 169 -4.89 -12.90 -6.02
CA SER A 169 -6.08 -13.72 -6.26
C SER A 169 -6.61 -13.61 -7.69
N ASP A 170 -6.77 -14.77 -8.32
CA ASP A 170 -7.38 -14.90 -9.65
C ASP A 170 -8.91 -15.04 -9.62
N GLU A 171 -9.54 -14.92 -8.46
CA GLU A 171 -11.00 -14.95 -8.36
C GLU A 171 -11.63 -13.74 -9.09
N PRO A 172 -12.67 -13.92 -9.92
CA PRO A 172 -13.29 -12.80 -10.65
C PRO A 172 -13.75 -11.64 -9.75
N ARG A 173 -14.19 -11.97 -8.52
CA ARG A 173 -14.58 -10.96 -7.53
C ARG A 173 -13.40 -10.12 -7.03
N ALA A 174 -12.22 -10.73 -6.85
CA ALA A 174 -11.02 -9.98 -6.49
C ALA A 174 -10.65 -8.98 -7.59
N ARG A 175 -10.72 -9.40 -8.86
CA ARG A 175 -10.52 -8.50 -10.02
C ARG A 175 -11.54 -7.36 -10.05
N ALA A 176 -12.83 -7.65 -9.83
CA ALA A 176 -13.87 -6.63 -9.81
C ALA A 176 -13.63 -5.59 -8.69
N ILE A 177 -13.30 -6.05 -7.47
CA ILE A 177 -12.92 -5.20 -6.34
C ILE A 177 -11.72 -4.32 -6.70
N CYS A 178 -10.67 -4.90 -7.28
CA CYS A 178 -9.48 -4.15 -7.68
C CYS A 178 -9.79 -3.11 -8.76
N THR A 179 -10.65 -3.42 -9.74
CA THR A 179 -11.08 -2.46 -10.77
C THR A 179 -11.84 -1.28 -10.17
N ALA A 180 -12.81 -1.52 -9.28
CA ALA A 180 -13.52 -0.45 -8.59
C ALA A 180 -12.56 0.40 -7.74
N THR A 181 -11.64 -0.26 -7.03
CA THR A 181 -10.62 0.42 -6.22
C THR A 181 -9.71 1.30 -7.07
N LYS A 182 -9.28 0.84 -8.26
CA LYS A 182 -8.48 1.65 -9.20
C LYS A 182 -9.21 2.92 -9.62
N ALA A 183 -10.52 2.85 -9.89
CA ALA A 183 -11.33 4.02 -10.23
C ALA A 183 -11.34 5.05 -9.08
N TYR A 184 -11.51 4.61 -7.83
CA TYR A 184 -11.39 5.48 -6.66
C TYR A 184 -10.02 6.16 -6.55
N LEU A 185 -8.94 5.42 -6.78
CA LEU A 185 -7.58 5.96 -6.70
C LEU A 185 -7.32 6.99 -7.80
N ILE A 186 -7.86 6.78 -9.01
CA ILE A 186 -7.79 7.75 -10.12
C ILE A 186 -8.60 9.01 -9.77
N ASP A 187 -9.79 8.88 -9.17
CA ASP A 187 -10.58 10.05 -8.75
C ASP A 187 -9.86 10.89 -7.69
N THR A 188 -9.05 10.26 -6.83
CA THR A 188 -8.35 10.92 -5.72
C THR A 188 -6.93 11.40 -6.04
N ILE A 189 -6.40 11.11 -7.24
CA ILE A 189 -5.06 11.56 -7.64
C ILE A 189 -4.99 13.09 -7.77
N GLU A 190 -3.93 13.70 -7.23
CA GLU A 190 -3.60 15.11 -7.43
C GLU A 190 -2.41 15.25 -8.37
N TYR A 191 -2.40 16.28 -9.21
CA TYR A 191 -1.26 16.54 -10.10
C TYR A 191 0.02 16.82 -9.28
N PRO A 192 1.21 16.32 -9.69
CA PRO A 192 1.49 15.51 -10.89
C PRO A 192 1.41 13.98 -10.69
N GLY A 193 0.70 13.49 -9.69
CA GLY A 193 0.54 12.07 -9.39
C GLY A 193 0.79 11.74 -7.91
N PHE A 194 0.22 12.55 -7.02
CA PHE A 194 0.36 12.43 -5.58
C PHE A 194 -0.99 12.17 -4.91
N TRP A 195 -0.93 11.55 -3.74
CA TRP A 195 -2.09 11.31 -2.89
C TRP A 195 -1.82 11.80 -1.47
N ARG A 196 -2.91 12.10 -0.78
CA ARG A 196 -2.94 12.46 0.64
C ARG A 196 -3.64 11.34 1.40
N TYR A 197 -3.18 11.05 2.63
CA TYR A 197 -3.95 10.21 3.54
C TYR A 197 -5.29 10.87 3.89
N TYR A 198 -5.27 12.13 4.33
CA TYR A 198 -6.46 12.97 4.50
C TYR A 198 -6.38 14.20 3.61
N ARG A 199 -7.54 14.62 3.11
CA ARG A 199 -7.67 15.81 2.25
C ARG A 199 -7.11 17.11 2.85
N HIS A 200 -7.05 17.22 4.18
CA HIS A 200 -6.52 18.40 4.90
C HIS A 200 -5.04 18.28 5.30
N LEU A 201 -4.40 17.13 5.08
CA LEU A 201 -2.97 16.93 5.30
C LEU A 201 -2.21 17.06 3.97
N PRO A 202 -0.91 17.43 3.99
CA PRO A 202 -0.04 17.40 2.82
C PRO A 202 -0.04 16.03 2.13
N PRO A 203 0.32 15.96 0.84
CA PRO A 203 0.56 14.69 0.19
C PRO A 203 1.70 13.94 0.89
N ASP A 204 1.65 12.62 0.83
CA ASP A 204 2.63 11.76 1.49
C ASP A 204 3.10 10.63 0.58
N LEU A 205 4.35 10.19 0.79
CA LEU A 205 4.99 9.18 -0.03
C LEU A 205 4.52 7.76 0.27
N ASP A 206 3.85 7.51 1.41
CA ASP A 206 3.31 6.19 1.72
C ASP A 206 2.06 5.92 0.86
N SER A 207 1.09 6.83 0.95
CA SER A 207 -0.09 6.88 0.09
C SER A 207 0.30 6.92 -1.38
N THR A 208 1.20 7.84 -1.76
CA THR A 208 1.56 8.04 -3.16
C THR A 208 2.22 6.81 -3.78
N ALA A 209 3.15 6.16 -3.07
CA ALA A 209 3.83 4.98 -3.59
C ALA A 209 2.88 3.79 -3.76
N LEU A 210 2.03 3.50 -2.77
CA LEU A 210 1.08 2.38 -2.88
C LEU A 210 0.02 2.64 -3.95
N CYS A 211 -0.54 3.85 -4.03
CA CYS A 211 -1.52 4.18 -5.06
C CYS A 211 -0.92 4.09 -6.46
N SER A 212 0.32 4.59 -6.63
CA SER A 212 1.05 4.51 -7.90
C SER A 212 1.28 3.06 -8.34
N LEU A 213 1.57 2.14 -7.42
CA LEU A 213 1.69 0.71 -7.75
C LEU A 213 0.39 0.12 -8.30
N VAL A 214 -0.76 0.47 -7.70
CA VAL A 214 -2.07 -0.07 -8.08
C VAL A 214 -2.54 0.48 -9.43
N ILE A 215 -2.34 1.77 -9.69
CA ILE A 215 -2.77 2.43 -10.93
C ILE A 215 -1.60 2.72 -11.88
N GLY A 216 -0.56 1.89 -11.87
CA GLY A 216 0.70 2.13 -12.61
C GLY A 216 0.56 2.33 -14.12
N THR A 217 -0.58 1.97 -14.71
CA THR A 217 -0.91 2.21 -16.13
C THR A 217 -1.60 3.55 -16.40
N HIS A 218 -1.95 4.31 -15.37
CA HIS A 218 -2.43 5.68 -15.54
C HIS A 218 -1.29 6.54 -16.12
N PRO A 219 -1.51 7.33 -17.19
CA PRO A 219 -0.41 7.99 -17.91
C PRO A 219 0.48 8.89 -17.06
N TRP A 220 -0.05 9.56 -16.03
CA TRP A 220 0.81 10.34 -15.10
C TRP A 220 1.80 9.47 -14.34
N ILE A 221 1.40 8.26 -13.96
CA ILE A 221 2.26 7.35 -13.19
C ILE A 221 3.20 6.61 -14.13
N TRP A 222 2.68 6.10 -15.25
CA TRP A 222 3.49 5.39 -16.23
C TRP A 222 4.61 6.28 -16.80
N LEU A 223 4.30 7.54 -17.16
CA LEU A 223 5.29 8.53 -17.61
C LEU A 223 6.16 9.10 -16.46
N GLY A 224 5.99 8.62 -15.22
CA GLY A 224 6.79 9.05 -14.08
C GLY A 224 6.63 10.52 -13.70
N ARG A 225 5.46 11.13 -13.92
CA ARG A 225 5.23 12.57 -13.63
C ARG A 225 5.41 12.92 -12.15
N ASN A 226 5.18 11.97 -11.25
CA ASN A 226 5.43 12.13 -9.82
C ASN A 226 6.87 11.85 -9.39
N VAL A 227 7.66 11.14 -10.22
CA VAL A 227 9.02 10.71 -9.89
C VAL A 227 9.94 11.89 -9.51
N PRO A 228 10.00 13.00 -10.26
CA PRO A 228 10.82 14.15 -9.86
C PRO A 228 10.47 14.67 -8.46
N GLY A 229 9.18 14.76 -8.13
CA GLY A 229 8.73 15.20 -6.81
C GLY A 229 9.07 14.20 -5.70
N MET A 230 8.95 12.90 -5.98
CA MET A 230 9.38 11.85 -5.04
C MET A 230 10.88 11.92 -4.79
N LEU A 231 11.70 12.05 -5.84
CA LEU A 231 13.15 12.17 -5.75
C LEU A 231 13.59 13.46 -5.04
N ALA A 232 12.86 14.57 -5.18
CA ALA A 232 13.17 15.79 -4.46
C ALA A 232 12.92 15.67 -2.95
N ASN A 233 12.03 14.77 -2.51
CA ASN A 233 11.60 14.65 -1.12
C ASN A 233 12.47 13.68 -0.29
N ARG A 234 13.77 14.00 -0.18
CA ARG A 234 14.75 13.22 0.59
C ARG A 234 15.46 14.07 1.64
N ASP A 235 15.95 13.41 2.68
CA ASP A 235 16.91 13.99 3.63
C ASP A 235 18.35 13.98 3.10
N GLU A 236 19.28 14.47 3.92
CA GLU A 236 20.71 14.57 3.60
C GLU A 236 21.37 13.19 3.41
N GLU A 237 20.84 12.15 4.04
CA GLU A 237 21.29 10.76 3.87
C GLU A 237 20.67 10.06 2.65
N GLY A 238 19.82 10.77 1.89
CA GLY A 238 19.16 10.23 0.71
C GLY A 238 17.96 9.33 1.00
N ARG A 239 17.44 9.32 2.23
CA ARG A 239 16.22 8.61 2.62
C ARG A 239 14.99 9.46 2.28
N PHE A 240 13.89 8.82 1.90
CA PHE A 240 12.65 9.52 1.57
C PHE A 240 11.90 9.93 2.82
N MET A 241 11.45 11.19 2.83
CA MET A 241 10.62 11.76 3.89
C MET A 241 9.16 11.36 3.67
N THR A 242 8.37 11.18 4.74
CA THR A 242 6.96 10.80 4.58
C THR A 242 6.13 11.89 3.90
N TRP A 243 6.22 13.13 4.38
CA TRP A 243 5.37 14.24 3.92
C TRP A 243 6.05 15.04 2.81
N VAL A 244 5.29 15.37 1.76
CA VAL A 244 5.73 16.20 0.64
C VAL A 244 5.24 17.63 0.89
N LEU A 245 6.16 18.53 1.22
CA LEU A 245 5.87 19.93 1.53
C LEU A 245 6.35 20.83 0.37
N ALA A 246 5.47 21.06 -0.60
CA ALA A 246 5.71 22.09 -1.62
C ALA A 246 5.71 23.50 -1.00
N GLU A 247 6.21 24.49 -1.74
CA GLU A 247 6.36 25.87 -1.24
C GLU A 247 5.04 26.50 -0.76
N ASP A 248 3.92 26.16 -1.40
CA ASP A 248 2.59 26.67 -1.07
C ASP A 248 1.79 25.73 -0.14
N GLU A 249 2.35 24.56 0.19
CA GLU A 249 1.70 23.51 0.96
C GLU A 249 1.77 23.83 2.47
N PRO A 250 0.64 23.81 3.19
CA PRO A 250 0.61 24.10 4.61
C PRO A 250 1.39 23.07 5.44
N ASN A 251 2.39 23.51 6.21
CA ASN A 251 3.15 22.63 7.10
C ASN A 251 2.44 22.32 8.43
N VAL A 252 1.22 21.78 8.34
CA VAL A 252 0.39 21.34 9.48
C VAL A 252 0.94 20.10 10.17
N VAL A 253 1.85 19.40 9.49
CA VAL A 253 2.49 18.18 9.97
C VAL A 253 3.74 18.46 10.78
N SER A 254 4.22 19.71 10.86
CA SER A 254 5.41 20.08 11.63
C SER A 254 5.48 19.52 13.06
N PRO A 255 4.39 19.43 13.85
CA PRO A 255 4.45 18.87 15.21
C PRO A 255 4.69 17.36 15.24
N PHE A 256 4.50 16.68 14.10
CA PHE A 256 4.55 15.23 13.98
C PHE A 256 5.28 14.74 12.73
N ARG A 257 6.11 15.61 12.13
CA ARG A 257 6.89 15.29 10.95
C ARG A 257 7.89 14.19 11.28
N ILE A 258 8.20 13.38 10.28
CA ILE A 258 9.17 12.28 10.36
C ILE A 258 10.34 12.65 9.47
N GLU A 259 11.54 12.27 9.90
CA GLU A 259 12.72 12.22 9.02
C GLU A 259 12.55 11.06 8.03
N ALA A 260 12.88 9.82 8.40
CA ALA A 260 12.68 8.66 7.53
C ALA A 260 11.96 7.50 8.24
N ASP A 261 11.01 6.85 7.56
CA ASP A 261 10.32 5.64 8.02
C ASP A 261 10.61 4.45 7.08
N PRO A 262 10.94 3.25 7.61
CA PRO A 262 11.37 2.12 6.80
C PRO A 262 10.25 1.57 5.91
N VAL A 263 8.99 1.62 6.32
CA VAL A 263 7.87 1.13 5.48
C VAL A 263 7.58 2.09 4.35
N VAL A 264 7.57 3.39 4.63
CA VAL A 264 7.41 4.43 3.60
C VAL A 264 8.52 4.29 2.55
N ASN A 265 9.77 4.14 2.99
CA ASN A 265 10.91 3.98 2.09
C ASN A 265 10.88 2.65 1.31
N ALA A 266 10.43 1.55 1.93
CA ALA A 266 10.19 0.29 1.23
C ALA A 266 9.11 0.45 0.15
N ASN A 267 8.04 1.20 0.42
CA ASN A 267 6.98 1.47 -0.55
C ASN A 267 7.47 2.34 -1.70
N VAL A 268 8.24 3.39 -1.42
CA VAL A 268 8.89 4.21 -2.47
C VAL A 268 9.84 3.36 -3.31
N LEU A 269 10.65 2.49 -2.70
CA LEU A 269 11.52 1.56 -3.42
C LEU A 269 10.72 0.59 -4.29
N ALA A 270 9.60 0.08 -3.79
CA ALA A 270 8.70 -0.78 -4.56
C ALA A 270 8.14 -0.04 -5.79
N CYS A 271 7.76 1.23 -5.63
CA CYS A 271 7.20 2.07 -6.70
C CYS A 271 8.26 2.47 -7.75
N LEU A 272 9.44 2.91 -7.32
CA LEU A 272 10.50 3.40 -8.22
C LEU A 272 11.39 2.29 -8.78
N GLY A 273 11.31 1.08 -8.21
CA GLY A 273 12.12 -0.07 -8.59
C GLY A 273 13.62 0.17 -8.39
N ASN A 274 14.44 -0.47 -9.25
CA ASN A 274 15.91 -0.39 -9.20
C ASN A 274 16.47 0.93 -9.78
N HIS A 275 15.78 2.05 -9.57
CA HIS A 275 16.24 3.35 -10.02
C HIS A 275 17.60 3.73 -9.37
N PRO A 276 18.56 4.36 -10.08
CA PRO A 276 19.86 4.71 -9.50
C PRO A 276 19.74 5.56 -8.22
N ALA A 277 18.75 6.45 -8.19
CA ALA A 277 18.50 7.37 -7.09
C ALA A 277 17.83 6.72 -5.85
N THR A 278 17.55 5.41 -5.86
CA THR A 278 17.12 4.64 -4.68
C THR A 278 18.28 3.91 -3.99
N ARG A 279 19.53 4.14 -4.40
CA ARG A 279 20.71 3.45 -3.86
C ARG A 279 20.86 3.62 -2.35
N ASP A 280 20.70 4.84 -1.84
CA ASP A 280 20.96 5.12 -0.43
C ASP A 280 19.88 4.50 0.46
N VAL A 281 18.62 4.56 0.05
CA VAL A 281 17.51 3.84 0.72
C VAL A 281 17.72 2.34 0.73
N ARG A 282 18.20 1.74 -0.37
CA ARG A 282 18.50 0.30 -0.40
C ARG A 282 19.55 -0.08 0.64
N ARG A 283 20.65 0.68 0.70
CA ARG A 283 21.70 0.49 1.71
C ARG A 283 21.17 0.66 3.13
N TRP A 284 20.29 1.64 3.35
CA TRP A 284 19.70 1.89 4.65
C TRP A 284 18.77 0.75 5.09
N LEU A 285 17.85 0.31 4.22
CA LEU A 285 16.97 -0.84 4.51
C LEU A 285 17.76 -2.14 4.70
N GLU A 286 18.80 -2.36 3.89
CA GLU A 286 19.74 -3.47 4.06
C GLU A 286 20.41 -3.43 5.43
N ALA A 287 20.97 -2.29 5.83
CA ALA A 287 21.60 -2.13 7.14
C ALA A 287 20.62 -2.44 8.30
N LEU A 288 19.37 -1.95 8.21
CA LEU A 288 18.35 -2.23 9.23
C LEU A 288 18.06 -3.74 9.36
N VAL A 289 18.01 -4.48 8.25
CA VAL A 289 17.80 -5.94 8.24
C VAL A 289 19.03 -6.68 8.76
N THR A 290 20.23 -6.30 8.31
CA THR A 290 21.47 -7.00 8.68
C THR A 290 21.82 -6.78 10.15
N GLU A 291 21.60 -5.56 10.64
CA GLU A 291 21.93 -5.15 12.02
C GLU A 291 20.80 -5.46 13.03
N ASP A 292 19.68 -6.03 12.59
CA ASP A 292 18.50 -6.34 13.43
C ASP A 292 17.86 -5.12 14.11
N ARG A 293 17.76 -4.01 13.38
CA ARG A 293 17.34 -2.71 13.92
C ARG A 293 15.92 -2.31 13.52
N LEU A 294 15.10 -3.26 13.08
CA LEU A 294 13.74 -2.97 12.60
C LEU A 294 12.70 -2.83 13.72
N GLU A 295 12.91 -3.48 14.88
CA GLU A 295 11.99 -3.35 16.01
C GLU A 295 11.93 -1.89 16.49
N GLY A 296 10.73 -1.32 16.57
CA GLY A 296 10.52 0.07 16.96
C GLY A 296 11.05 1.13 15.98
N SER A 297 11.53 0.73 14.80
CA SER A 297 12.12 1.66 13.82
C SER A 297 11.08 2.44 13.01
N SER A 298 9.84 1.96 12.95
CA SER A 298 8.74 2.65 12.29
C SER A 298 7.91 3.43 13.29
N LYS A 299 7.52 4.64 12.91
CA LYS A 299 6.58 5.45 13.69
C LYS A 299 5.13 4.98 13.51
N TRP A 300 4.81 4.46 12.32
CA TRP A 300 3.44 4.13 11.92
C TRP A 300 3.13 2.64 12.05
N TYR A 301 4.13 1.77 11.96
CA TYR A 301 3.90 0.33 11.88
C TYR A 301 4.46 -0.34 13.15
N PRO A 302 3.60 -0.71 14.11
CA PRO A 302 4.05 -1.23 15.42
C PRO A 302 4.75 -2.59 15.30
N ASP A 303 4.33 -3.40 14.35
CA ASP A 303 4.75 -4.79 14.24
C ASP A 303 5.90 -4.95 13.24
N THR A 304 7.02 -5.52 13.70
CA THR A 304 8.21 -5.77 12.87
C THR A 304 7.89 -6.65 11.65
N VAL A 305 6.94 -7.58 11.76
CA VAL A 305 6.49 -8.40 10.63
C VAL A 305 5.86 -7.57 9.50
N THR A 306 5.15 -6.49 9.83
CA THR A 306 4.60 -5.56 8.84
C THR A 306 5.71 -4.84 8.08
N ILE A 307 6.81 -4.52 8.76
CA ILE A 307 7.98 -3.90 8.14
C ILE A 307 8.67 -4.89 7.19
N TYR A 308 8.89 -6.14 7.61
CA TYR A 308 9.40 -7.19 6.72
C TYR A 308 8.47 -7.44 5.53
N HIS A 309 7.16 -7.44 5.73
CA HIS A 309 6.19 -7.57 4.64
C HIS A 309 6.35 -6.45 3.60
N ALA A 310 6.50 -5.19 4.02
CA ALA A 310 6.76 -4.08 3.10
C ALA A 310 8.12 -4.21 2.37
N ILE A 311 9.19 -4.57 3.09
CA ILE A 311 10.53 -4.78 2.51
C ILE A 311 10.52 -5.92 1.48
N THR A 312 9.85 -7.03 1.78
CA THR A 312 9.78 -8.17 0.84
C THR A 312 8.93 -7.87 -0.39
N ARG A 313 7.87 -7.06 -0.27
CA ARG A 313 7.16 -6.48 -1.43
C ARG A 313 8.10 -5.61 -2.27
N ALA A 314 8.89 -4.74 -1.63
CA ALA A 314 9.87 -3.91 -2.32
C ALA A 314 10.93 -4.74 -3.04
N MET A 315 11.43 -5.81 -2.41
CA MET A 315 12.36 -6.76 -3.02
C MET A 315 11.77 -7.39 -4.29
N ILE A 316 10.50 -7.81 -4.29
CA ILE A 316 9.84 -8.37 -5.47
C ILE A 316 9.67 -7.33 -6.59
N ARG A 317 9.29 -6.09 -6.24
CA ARG A 317 9.02 -5.03 -7.23
C ARG A 317 10.28 -4.36 -7.78
N ALA A 318 11.35 -4.32 -6.99
CA ALA A 318 12.60 -3.65 -7.34
C ALA A 318 13.70 -4.64 -7.78
N LYS A 319 13.35 -5.85 -8.24
CA LYS A 319 14.34 -6.87 -8.62
C LYS A 319 15.41 -6.33 -9.59
N PRO A 320 16.68 -6.74 -9.44
CA PRO A 320 17.20 -7.68 -8.42
C PRO A 320 17.68 -7.00 -7.12
N ALA A 321 17.26 -5.75 -6.85
CA ALA A 321 17.99 -4.84 -5.98
C ALA A 321 18.19 -5.28 -4.51
N LEU A 322 17.35 -6.19 -4.01
CA LEU A 322 17.43 -6.72 -2.64
C LEU A 322 17.45 -8.26 -2.61
N ASP A 323 17.65 -8.94 -3.76
CA ASP A 323 17.55 -10.40 -3.83
C ASP A 323 18.60 -11.13 -2.98
N HIS A 324 19.76 -10.51 -2.73
CA HIS A 324 20.79 -11.06 -1.86
C HIS A 324 20.38 -11.15 -0.39
N LEU A 325 19.34 -10.42 0.02
CA LEU A 325 18.82 -10.44 1.39
C LEU A 325 17.87 -11.61 1.65
N ARG A 326 17.47 -12.40 0.64
CA ARG A 326 16.49 -13.50 0.79
C ARG A 326 16.76 -14.43 1.98
N PRO A 327 17.97 -15.01 2.15
CA PRO A 327 18.23 -15.91 3.27
C PRO A 327 18.10 -15.20 4.61
N MET A 328 18.61 -13.98 4.71
CA MET A 328 18.57 -13.21 5.95
C MET A 328 17.14 -12.78 6.31
N LEU A 329 16.36 -12.33 5.33
CA LEU A 329 14.95 -12.00 5.53
C LEU A 329 14.17 -13.23 5.98
N ALA A 330 14.42 -14.40 5.39
CA ALA A 330 13.79 -15.65 5.83
C ALA A 330 14.12 -15.95 7.30
N ASP A 331 15.40 -15.93 7.68
CA ASP A 331 15.84 -16.18 9.06
C ASP A 331 15.21 -15.18 10.04
N ARG A 332 15.22 -13.88 9.70
CA ARG A 332 14.65 -12.81 10.52
C ARG A 332 13.15 -12.97 10.71
N ILE A 333 12.41 -13.26 9.63
CA ILE A 333 10.96 -13.47 9.71
C ILE A 333 10.67 -14.71 10.57
N LEU A 334 11.32 -15.84 10.30
CA LEU A 334 11.15 -17.09 11.07
C LEU A 334 11.51 -16.92 12.56
N GLY A 335 12.45 -16.01 12.87
CA GLY A 335 12.84 -15.63 14.22
C GLY A 335 11.78 -14.85 15.01
N LEU A 336 10.77 -14.28 14.35
CA LEU A 336 9.65 -13.59 15.02
C LEU A 336 8.64 -14.56 15.69
N ARG A 337 8.82 -15.87 15.53
CA ARG A 337 7.91 -16.87 16.11
C ARG A 337 8.09 -16.96 17.63
N ASP A 338 6.98 -17.04 18.35
CA ASP A 338 6.97 -17.38 19.77
C ASP A 338 7.42 -18.84 20.02
N GLU A 339 7.54 -19.23 21.30
CA GLU A 339 7.90 -20.61 21.70
C GLU A 339 6.94 -21.69 21.15
N LYS A 340 5.72 -21.29 20.74
CA LYS A 340 4.72 -22.18 20.13
C LYS A 340 4.79 -22.16 18.60
N GLY A 341 5.74 -21.43 18.01
CA GLY A 341 5.93 -21.30 16.57
C GLY A 341 4.98 -20.29 15.91
N ARG A 342 4.36 -19.36 16.65
CA ARG A 342 3.35 -18.43 16.12
C ARG A 342 3.90 -17.03 15.92
N PHE A 343 3.46 -16.34 14.86
CA PHE A 343 3.83 -14.96 14.53
C PHE A 343 3.01 -13.86 15.25
N GLY A 344 2.23 -14.18 16.28
CA GLY A 344 1.38 -13.20 16.97
C GLY A 344 -0.11 -13.37 16.69
N ASN A 345 -0.81 -12.35 16.20
CA ASN A 345 -2.23 -12.38 15.82
C ASN A 345 -2.42 -12.86 14.36
N VAL A 346 -3.67 -12.93 13.88
CA VAL A 346 -3.95 -13.46 12.53
C VAL A 346 -3.47 -12.53 11.40
N LEU A 347 -3.45 -11.21 11.59
CA LEU A 347 -2.89 -10.25 10.64
C LEU A 347 -1.37 -10.42 10.51
N GLN A 348 -0.67 -10.45 11.65
CA GLN A 348 0.78 -10.67 11.70
C GLN A 348 1.16 -12.03 11.06
N THR A 349 0.32 -13.05 11.26
CA THR A 349 0.50 -14.37 10.64
C THR A 349 0.34 -14.31 9.13
N ALA A 350 -0.71 -13.64 8.65
CA ALA A 350 -0.94 -13.47 7.22
C ALA A 350 0.22 -12.73 6.55
N GLN A 351 0.71 -11.64 7.16
CA GLN A 351 1.84 -10.87 6.67
C GLN A 351 3.15 -11.68 6.68
N ALA A 352 3.41 -12.49 7.73
CA ALA A 352 4.57 -13.38 7.79
C ALA A 352 4.54 -14.43 6.66
N VAL A 353 3.38 -15.05 6.43
CA VAL A 353 3.17 -16.03 5.35
C VAL A 353 3.46 -15.39 3.99
N SER A 354 2.87 -14.23 3.70
CA SER A 354 3.11 -13.50 2.45
C SER A 354 4.59 -13.08 2.31
N ALA A 355 5.23 -12.63 3.39
CA ALA A 355 6.64 -12.24 3.37
C ALA A 355 7.56 -13.45 3.12
N LEU A 356 7.30 -14.60 3.76
CA LEU A 356 8.03 -15.85 3.53
C LEU A 356 7.86 -16.38 2.10
N TYR A 357 6.65 -16.24 1.55
CA TYR A 357 6.41 -16.55 0.14
C TYR A 357 7.27 -15.66 -0.78
N ASN A 358 7.30 -14.35 -0.54
CA ASN A 358 8.08 -13.41 -1.36
C ASN A 358 9.59 -13.71 -1.35
N VAL A 359 10.15 -14.15 -0.22
CA VAL A 359 11.57 -14.55 -0.12
C VAL A 359 11.84 -15.95 -0.66
N GLY A 360 10.79 -16.76 -0.89
CA GLY A 360 10.91 -18.14 -1.37
C GLY A 360 11.28 -19.11 -0.26
N SER A 361 10.65 -18.97 0.91
CA SER A 361 10.90 -19.81 2.10
C SER A 361 9.61 -20.21 2.82
N LEU A 362 8.50 -20.28 2.09
CA LEU A 362 7.20 -20.65 2.67
C LEU A 362 7.17 -22.13 3.13
N GLU A 363 7.99 -22.99 2.54
CA GLU A 363 8.19 -24.38 2.95
C GLU A 363 8.89 -24.53 4.31
N SER A 364 9.46 -23.44 4.85
CA SER A 364 10.09 -23.42 6.19
C SER A 364 9.09 -23.33 7.35
N ILE A 365 7.79 -23.28 7.05
CA ILE A 365 6.71 -23.30 8.04
C ILE A 365 5.72 -24.45 7.75
N ASP A 366 4.93 -24.82 8.76
CA ASP A 366 3.86 -25.79 8.60
C ASP A 366 2.65 -25.13 7.92
N ALA A 367 2.59 -25.24 6.60
CA ALA A 367 1.52 -24.66 5.79
C ALA A 367 0.11 -25.14 6.19
N LYS A 368 -0.02 -26.38 6.68
CA LYS A 368 -1.33 -26.90 7.14
C LYS A 368 -1.76 -26.17 8.39
N ARG A 369 -0.85 -26.04 9.36
CA ARG A 369 -1.11 -25.36 10.61
C ARG A 369 -1.48 -23.88 10.40
N GLU A 370 -0.76 -23.18 9.53
CA GLU A 370 -1.08 -21.77 9.26
C GLU A 370 -2.40 -21.61 8.48
N ALA A 371 -2.70 -22.52 7.53
CA ALA A 371 -3.99 -22.53 6.85
C ALA A 371 -5.15 -22.78 7.83
N GLU A 372 -5.03 -23.79 8.71
CA GLU A 372 -6.04 -24.07 9.75
C GLU A 372 -6.29 -22.85 10.64
N ARG A 373 -5.22 -22.15 11.01
CA ARG A 373 -5.29 -20.97 11.85
C ARG A 373 -6.01 -19.79 11.18
N LEU A 374 -5.72 -19.54 9.91
CA LEU A 374 -6.43 -18.52 9.12
C LEU A 374 -7.91 -18.93 8.97
N LEU A 375 -8.18 -20.19 8.63
CA LEU A 375 -9.54 -20.72 8.48
C LEU A 375 -10.35 -20.63 9.78
N SER A 376 -9.78 -21.00 10.92
CA SER A 376 -10.46 -20.97 12.22
C SER A 376 -10.70 -19.56 12.74
N SER A 377 -9.97 -18.58 12.21
CA SER A 377 -10.12 -17.16 12.56
C SER A 377 -11.19 -16.46 11.71
N GLN A 378 -11.65 -17.07 10.61
CA GLN A 378 -12.67 -16.47 9.75
C GLN A 378 -14.04 -16.53 10.43
N ARG A 379 -14.76 -15.41 10.42
CA ARG A 379 -16.12 -15.29 10.93
C ARG A 379 -17.14 -15.86 9.95
N ALA A 380 -18.37 -16.05 10.42
CA ALA A 380 -19.46 -16.63 9.64
C ALA A 380 -19.87 -15.78 8.42
N ASP A 381 -19.67 -14.46 8.48
CA ASP A 381 -19.91 -13.54 7.37
C ASP A 381 -18.76 -13.50 6.33
N GLY A 382 -17.67 -14.25 6.56
CA GLY A 382 -16.50 -14.31 5.69
C GLY A 382 -15.36 -13.37 6.08
N SER A 383 -15.57 -12.47 7.03
CA SER A 383 -14.52 -11.54 7.48
C SER A 383 -13.50 -12.18 8.41
N TRP A 384 -12.36 -11.51 8.57
CA TRP A 384 -11.42 -11.74 9.68
C TRP A 384 -11.50 -10.63 10.72
N PRO A 385 -11.05 -10.87 11.97
CA PRO A 385 -11.16 -9.90 13.05
C PRO A 385 -10.47 -8.58 12.73
N GLU A 386 -11.03 -7.50 13.26
CA GLU A 386 -10.39 -6.21 13.24
C GLU A 386 -9.16 -6.23 14.15
N LEU A 387 -8.03 -5.78 13.61
CA LEU A 387 -6.75 -5.73 14.29
C LEU A 387 -6.05 -4.42 13.95
N LEU A 388 -5.19 -3.95 14.87
CA LEU A 388 -4.31 -2.81 14.63
C LEU A 388 -3.39 -3.13 13.43
N ALA A 389 -3.47 -2.33 12.38
CA ALA A 389 -2.66 -2.49 11.18
C ALA A 389 -1.51 -1.46 11.13
N PHE A 390 -1.81 -0.21 11.50
CA PHE A 390 -0.85 0.90 11.56
C PHE A 390 -1.41 2.02 12.46
N GLY A 391 -0.57 2.94 12.91
CA GLY A 391 -0.94 3.99 13.84
C GLY A 391 0.28 4.65 14.48
N ASP A 392 0.09 5.87 14.99
CA ASP A 392 1.18 6.62 15.61
C ASP A 392 1.60 5.99 16.94
N GLN A 393 2.82 5.47 16.99
CA GLN A 393 3.39 4.85 18.19
C GLN A 393 3.96 5.88 19.18
N SER A 394 4.22 7.10 18.71
CA SER A 394 5.08 8.07 19.38
C SER A 394 4.35 9.31 19.90
N LEU A 395 3.25 9.71 19.27
CA LEU A 395 2.58 10.97 19.58
C LEU A 395 1.26 10.79 20.32
N LYS A 396 1.12 11.68 21.30
CA LYS A 396 -0.15 12.10 21.88
C LYS A 396 -0.68 13.19 20.96
N TRP A 397 -1.68 12.90 20.12
CA TRP A 397 -2.44 13.93 19.41
C TRP A 397 -3.21 14.78 20.44
N GLY A 398 -2.53 15.72 21.10
CA GLY A 398 -3.10 16.43 22.26
C GLY A 398 -3.59 15.47 23.36
N VAL A 399 -4.79 15.73 23.90
CA VAL A 399 -5.45 14.90 24.94
C VAL A 399 -5.92 13.53 24.38
N VAL A 400 -5.77 13.26 23.08
CA VAL A 400 -6.41 12.14 22.35
C VAL A 400 -5.48 10.93 22.16
N GLY A 401 -4.36 10.83 22.88
CA GLY A 401 -3.57 9.58 23.02
C GLY A 401 -2.95 9.00 21.73
N GLN A 402 -2.60 7.70 21.78
CA GLN A 402 -2.05 6.92 20.66
C GLN A 402 -3.17 6.50 19.70
N ILE A 403 -3.03 6.81 18.42
CA ILE A 403 -4.07 6.57 17.40
C ILE A 403 -3.69 5.33 16.58
N GLY A 404 -4.60 4.37 16.51
CA GLY A 404 -4.51 3.17 15.70
C GLY A 404 -5.51 3.18 14.56
N HIS A 405 -5.19 2.44 13.50
CA HIS A 405 -6.03 2.22 12.34
C HIS A 405 -6.09 0.73 12.03
N GLY A 406 -7.27 0.26 11.66
CA GLY A 406 -7.53 -1.11 11.29
C GLY A 406 -8.98 -1.31 10.90
N SER A 407 -9.29 -2.41 10.23
CA SER A 407 -10.66 -2.84 9.99
C SER A 407 -10.68 -4.34 9.69
N GLU A 408 -11.86 -4.93 9.76
CA GLU A 408 -12.05 -6.31 9.29
C GLU A 408 -11.75 -6.44 7.80
N ALA A 409 -12.00 -5.39 7.00
CA ALA A 409 -11.66 -5.36 5.59
C ALA A 409 -10.14 -5.43 5.37
N VAL A 410 -9.35 -4.64 6.13
CA VAL A 410 -7.89 -4.67 6.08
C VAL A 410 -7.37 -6.05 6.45
N THR A 411 -7.78 -6.61 7.59
CA THR A 411 -7.31 -7.95 8.00
C THR A 411 -7.72 -9.02 6.98
N SER A 412 -8.93 -8.94 6.44
CA SER A 412 -9.43 -9.91 5.46
C SER A 412 -8.62 -9.90 4.16
N ALA A 413 -8.21 -8.73 3.67
CA ALA A 413 -7.39 -8.63 2.46
C ALA A 413 -6.05 -9.36 2.62
N PHE A 414 -5.36 -9.16 3.75
CA PHE A 414 -4.11 -9.88 4.04
C PHE A 414 -4.32 -11.38 4.28
N CYS A 415 -5.41 -11.77 4.95
CA CYS A 415 -5.72 -13.19 5.14
C CYS A 415 -6.01 -13.90 3.81
N ILE A 416 -6.68 -13.22 2.86
CA ILE A 416 -6.89 -13.74 1.50
C ILE A 416 -5.54 -13.91 0.79
N GLU A 417 -4.66 -12.90 0.85
CA GLU A 417 -3.33 -13.00 0.25
C GLU A 417 -2.55 -14.20 0.79
N ALA A 418 -2.50 -14.36 2.11
CA ALA A 418 -1.80 -15.47 2.75
C ALA A 418 -2.41 -16.84 2.38
N LEU A 419 -3.75 -16.94 2.32
CA LEU A 419 -4.43 -18.17 1.90
C LEU A 419 -4.14 -18.52 0.43
N GLU A 420 -4.07 -17.54 -0.47
CA GLU A 420 -3.67 -17.79 -1.87
C GLU A 420 -2.28 -18.46 -1.92
N ARG A 421 -1.30 -17.92 -1.17
CA ARG A 421 0.06 -18.49 -1.10
C ARG A 421 0.08 -19.90 -0.52
N LEU A 422 -0.68 -20.13 0.55
CA LEU A 422 -0.76 -21.44 1.20
C LEU A 422 -1.43 -22.48 0.31
N VAL A 423 -2.43 -22.09 -0.50
CA VAL A 423 -3.08 -23.01 -1.44
C VAL A 423 -2.11 -23.50 -2.50
N GLU A 424 -1.19 -22.66 -2.99
CA GLU A 424 -0.15 -23.09 -3.93
C GLU A 424 0.71 -24.22 -3.32
N VAL A 425 1.16 -24.04 -2.08
CA VAL A 425 2.00 -25.03 -1.38
C VAL A 425 1.22 -26.29 -1.00
N LEU A 426 -0.05 -26.17 -0.57
CA LEU A 426 -0.86 -27.32 -0.16
C LEU A 426 -1.32 -28.20 -1.34
N ARG A 427 -1.24 -27.68 -2.58
CA ARG A 427 -1.55 -28.40 -3.81
C ARG A 427 -0.33 -29.04 -4.47
N ALA A 428 0.86 -28.52 -4.21
CA ALA A 428 2.13 -29.15 -4.58
C ALA A 428 2.32 -30.45 -3.79
#